data_AF-A0A1H8GBF0-F1
#
_entry.id   AF-A0A1H8GBF0-F1
#
_cell.length_a   1.000
_cell.length_b   1.000
_cell.length_c   1.000
_cell.angle_alpha   90.00
_cell.angle_beta   90.00
_cell.angle_gamma   90.00
#
_symmetry.space_group_name_H-M   'P 1'
#
loop_
_entity.id
_entity.type
_entity.pdbx_description
1 polymer ?
#
loop_
_entity_poly.entity_id
_entity_poly.type
_entity_poly.pdbx_seq_one_letter_code
_entity_poly.pdbx_strand_id
1 'polypeptide(L)' 'MDLQEKVIEIFEEVLGTDEIAEDLDLDMFENELLDSLAIIEVLLGIEEKLGLSLQPTDLERKDMATVNNLVAFLEPRLK' A
#
# COMPACT_ATOMS: atom_id res chain seq x y z
N MET A 1 -4.00 15.62 -6.02
CA MET A 1 -3.67 14.73 -4.89
C MET A 1 -4.42 13.47 -5.14
N ASP A 2 -3.80 12.67 -5.98
CA ASP A 2 -4.32 11.40 -6.42
C ASP A 2 -4.12 10.40 -5.29
N LEU A 3 -5.09 9.51 -5.09
CA LEU A 3 -5.00 8.44 -4.09
C LEU A 3 -3.71 7.63 -4.27
N GLN A 4 -3.32 7.44 -5.53
CA GLN A 4 -2.11 6.78 -5.94
C GLN A 4 -0.85 7.43 -5.35
N GLU A 5 -0.69 8.75 -5.43
CA GLU A 5 0.47 9.46 -4.85
C GLU A 5 0.56 9.21 -3.34
N LYS A 6 -0.57 9.29 -2.63
CA LYS A 6 -0.58 9.04 -1.17
C LYS A 6 -0.17 7.61 -0.82
N VAL A 7 -0.62 6.63 -1.61
CA VAL A 7 -0.26 5.23 -1.40
C VAL A 7 1.21 5.00 -1.71
N ILE A 8 1.73 5.56 -2.81
CA ILE A 8 3.16 5.51 -3.14
C ILE A 8 3.97 6.06 -1.97
N GLU A 9 3.66 7.26 -1.47
CA GLU A 9 4.40 7.85 -0.36
C GLU A 9 4.38 6.94 0.89
N ILE A 10 3.26 6.29 1.22
CA ILE A 10 3.20 5.36 2.37
C ILE A 10 4.12 4.17 2.13
N PHE A 11 4.11 3.60 0.93
CA PHE A 11 4.98 2.47 0.58
C PHE A 11 6.45 2.88 0.59
N GLU A 12 6.80 4.04 0.03
CA GLU A 12 8.17 4.57 0.05
C GLU A 12 8.65 4.80 1.50
N GLU A 13 7.79 5.32 2.38
CA GLU A 13 8.11 5.52 3.80
C GLU A 13 8.30 4.19 4.55
N VAL A 14 7.47 3.18 4.28
CA VAL A 14 7.53 1.87 4.97
C VAL A 14 8.65 0.99 4.43
N LEU A 15 8.81 0.94 3.11
CA LEU A 15 9.77 0.08 2.42
C LEU A 15 11.13 0.75 2.23
N GLY A 16 11.20 2.07 2.40
CA GLY A 16 12.43 2.85 2.28
C GLY A 16 13.01 2.86 0.86
N THR A 17 12.16 2.70 -0.16
CA THR A 17 12.57 2.66 -1.57
C THR A 17 11.62 3.48 -2.44
N ASP A 18 12.20 4.36 -3.27
CA ASP A 18 11.48 5.19 -4.23
C ASP A 18 11.16 4.45 -5.55
N GLU A 19 11.65 3.22 -5.72
CA GLU A 19 11.43 2.40 -6.94
C GLU A 19 9.93 2.10 -7.18
N ILE A 20 9.14 2.19 -6.12
CA ILE A 20 7.69 1.97 -6.12
C ILE A 20 6.94 3.07 -6.87
N ALA A 21 7.48 4.29 -6.88
CA ALA A 21 6.95 5.39 -7.66
C ALA A 21 7.20 5.20 -9.17
N GLU A 22 8.28 4.49 -9.52
CA GLU A 22 8.64 4.17 -10.91
C GLU A 22 7.84 2.95 -11.44
N ASP A 23 7.59 1.95 -10.60
CA ASP A 23 6.82 0.76 -10.94
C ASP A 23 5.72 0.44 -9.91
N LEU A 24 4.49 0.82 -10.27
CA LEU A 24 3.29 0.64 -9.44
C LEU A 24 2.77 -0.80 -9.43
N ASP A 25 3.24 -1.62 -10.37
CA ASP A 25 2.92 -3.04 -10.50
C ASP A 25 4.05 -3.92 -9.91
N LEU A 26 5.03 -3.30 -9.26
CA LEU A 26 6.10 -3.99 -8.56
C LEU A 26 5.51 -4.88 -7.46
N ASP A 27 5.75 -6.18 -7.57
CA ASP A 27 5.31 -7.15 -6.58
C ASP A 27 6.23 -7.10 -5.35
N MET A 28 5.75 -6.48 -4.28
CA MET A 28 6.51 -6.30 -3.05
C MET A 28 6.72 -7.61 -2.28
N PHE A 29 5.87 -8.62 -2.49
CA PHE A 29 6.05 -9.93 -1.85
C PHE A 29 7.16 -10.72 -2.54
N GLU A 30 7.18 -10.73 -3.88
CA GLU A 30 8.22 -11.40 -4.66
C GLU A 30 9.59 -10.74 -4.47
N ASN A 31 9.63 -9.43 -4.24
CA ASN A 31 10.86 -8.69 -3.94
C ASN A 31 11.27 -8.74 -2.46
N GLU A 32 10.57 -9.50 -1.61
CA GLU A 32 10.82 -9.57 -0.16
C GLU A 32 10.79 -8.20 0.55
N LEU A 33 10.08 -7.23 -0.03
CA LEU A 33 9.90 -5.88 0.50
C LEU A 33 8.78 -5.88 1.54
N LEU A 34 7.66 -6.57 1.27
CA LEU A 34 6.51 -6.63 2.17
C LEU A 34 6.55 -7.87 3.08
N ASP A 35 6.97 -7.66 4.33
CA ASP A 35 6.83 -8.61 5.43
C ASP A 35 5.51 -8.45 6.20
N SER A 36 5.16 -9.42 7.04
CA SER A 36 3.98 -9.33 7.93
C SER A 36 3.97 -8.09 8.83
N LEU A 37 5.14 -7.53 9.15
CA LEU A 37 5.28 -6.27 9.88
C LEU A 37 5.08 -5.06 8.98
N ALA A 38 5.70 -5.04 7.80
CA ALA A 38 5.54 -3.97 6.82
C ALA A 38 4.08 -3.81 6.39
N ILE A 39 3.31 -4.92 6.30
CA ILE A 39 1.86 -4.88 6.08
C ILE A 39 1.17 -4.02 7.16
N ILE A 40 1.50 -4.23 8.43
CA ILE A 40 0.90 -3.48 9.54
C ILE A 40 1.29 -2.00 9.46
N GLU A 41 2.55 -1.69 9.13
CA GLU A 41 3.02 -0.31 8.97
C GLU A 41 2.34 0.40 7.79
N VAL A 42 2.18 -0.27 6.65
CA VAL A 42 1.41 0.25 5.51
C VAL A 42 -0.04 0.53 5.93
N LEU A 43 -0.68 -0.37 6.68
CA LEU A 43 -2.05 -0.18 7.16
C LEU A 43 -2.18 1.03 8.09
N LEU A 44 -1.22 1.21 9.00
CA LEU A 44 -1.16 2.38 9.88
C LEU A 44 -0.99 3.67 9.07
N GLY A 45 -0.07 3.68 8.09
CA GLY A 45 0.13 4.83 7.21
C GLY A 45 -1.12 5.18 6.38
N ILE A 46 -1.86 4.17 5.92
CA ILE A 46 -3.15 4.35 5.25
C ILE A 46 -4.18 4.94 6.23
N GLU A 47 -4.27 4.42 7.45
CA GLU A 47 -5.18 4.95 8.47
C GLU A 47 -4.86 6.43 8.79
N GLU A 48 -3.59 6.80 8.90
CA GLU A 48 -3.18 8.18 9.20
C GLU A 48 -3.35 9.14 8.01
N LYS A 49 -2.94 8.77 6.79
CA LYS A 49 -3.01 9.65 5.60
C LYS A 49 -4.37 9.66 4.91
N LEU A 50 -5.11 8.55 4.97
CA LEU A 50 -6.39 8.36 4.28
C LEU A 50 -7.58 8.28 5.25
N GLY A 51 -7.36 8.07 6.54
CA GLY A 51 -8.44 7.92 7.52
C GLY A 51 -9.15 6.57 7.44
N LEU A 52 -8.55 5.57 6.79
CA LEU A 52 -9.12 4.25 6.58
C LEU A 52 -8.49 3.23 7.51
N SER A 53 -9.27 2.75 8.47
CA SER A 53 -8.87 1.63 9.32
C SER A 53 -9.11 0.32 8.57
N LEU A 54 -8.02 -0.35 8.18
CA LEU A 54 -8.05 -1.62 7.45
C LEU A 54 -7.41 -2.71 8.27
N GLN A 55 -7.98 -3.91 8.22
CA GLN A 55 -7.39 -5.09 8.84
C GLN A 55 -6.65 -5.92 7.78
N PRO A 56 -5.58 -6.64 8.18
CA PRO A 56 -4.90 -7.57 7.28
C PRO A 56 -5.82 -8.72 6.81
N THR A 57 -6.98 -8.93 7.45
CA THR A 57 -8.02 -9.86 6.99
C THR A 57 -8.93 -9.30 5.89
N ASP A 58 -8.99 -7.98 5.73
CA ASP A 58 -9.78 -7.34 4.66
C ASP A 58 -9.03 -7.32 3.32
N LEU A 59 -7.71 -7.46 3.36
CA LEU A 59 -6.82 -7.42 2.21
C LEU A 59 -6.29 -8.82 1.90
N GLU A 60 -6.33 -9.24 0.65
CA GLU A 60 -5.59 -10.43 0.24
C GLU A 60 -4.14 -10.06 -0.08
N ARG A 61 -3.22 -11.04 -0.05
CA ARG A 61 -1.81 -10.83 -0.43
C ARG A 61 -1.68 -10.15 -1.79
N LYS A 62 -2.49 -10.54 -2.76
CA LYS A 62 -2.52 -9.93 -4.10
C LYS A 62 -2.90 -8.44 -4.05
N ASP A 63 -3.78 -8.04 -3.12
CA ASP A 63 -4.27 -6.65 -3.03
C ASP A 63 -3.17 -5.73 -2.47
N MET A 64 -2.31 -6.27 -1.61
CA MET A 64 -1.15 -5.55 -1.07
C MET A 64 0.14 -5.80 -1.86
N ALA A 65 0.08 -6.66 -2.88
CA ALA A 65 1.26 -7.02 -3.66
C ALA A 65 1.80 -5.84 -4.45
N THR A 66 0.90 -4.99 -4.95
CA THR A 66 1.25 -3.84 -5.78
C THR A 66 0.50 -2.59 -5.35
N VAL A 67 1.08 -1.42 -5.62
CA VAL A 67 0.42 -0.14 -5.34
C VAL A 67 -0.88 -0.01 -6.10
N ASN A 68 -0.91 -0.43 -7.37
CA ASN A 68 -2.11 -0.40 -8.20
C ASN A 68 -3.28 -1.16 -7.55
N ASN A 69 -3.02 -2.36 -7.04
CA ASN A 69 -4.07 -3.18 -6.44
C ASN A 69 -4.61 -2.53 -5.16
N LEU A 70 -3.72 -1.99 -4.32
CA LEU A 70 -4.13 -1.33 -3.11
C LEU A 70 -4.92 -0.05 -3.41
N VAL A 71 -4.48 0.75 -4.38
CA VAL A 71 -5.20 1.95 -4.82
C VAL A 71 -6.59 1.57 -5.33
N ALA A 72 -6.70 0.55 -6.19
CA ALA A 72 -7.98 0.06 -6.68
C ALA A 72 -8.90 -0.46 -5.57
N PHE A 73 -8.33 -1.02 -4.49
CA PHE A 73 -9.05 -1.47 -3.30
C PHE A 73 -9.52 -0.30 -2.41
N LEU A 74 -8.74 0.76 -2.33
CA LEU A 74 -9.01 1.96 -1.53
C LEU A 74 -9.96 2.94 -2.25
N GLU A 75 -9.87 3.06 -3.57
CA GLU A 75 -10.64 4.00 -4.40
C GLU A 75 -12.16 3.93 -4.18
N PRO A 76 -12.82 2.75 -4.14
CA PRO A 76 -14.24 2.67 -3.86
C PRO A 76 -14.59 2.92 -2.38
N ARG A 77 -13.64 2.81 -1.44
CA ARG A 77 -13.86 3.02 0.00
C ARG A 77 -13.77 4.49 0.42
N LEU A 78 -13.14 5.33 -0.41
CA LEU A 78 -12.96 6.77 -0.17
C LEU A 78 -14.04 7.64 -0.83
N LYS A 79 -15.02 7.04 -1.50
CA LYS A 79 -16.11 7.74 -2.19
C LYS A 79 -17.31 8.05 -1.30
#